data_AF-A0A0A0B8L1-F1
#
_entry.id   AF-A0A0A0B8L1-F1
#
_cell.length_a   1.000
_cell.length_b   1.000
_cell.length_c   1.000
_cell.angle_alpha   90.00
_cell.angle_beta   90.00
_cell.angle_gamma   90.00
#
_symmetry.space_group_name_H-M   'P 1'
#
loop_
_entity.id
_entity.type
_entity.pdbx_description
1 polymer ?
#
loop_
_entity_poly.entity_id
_entity_poly.type
_entity_poly.pdbx_seq_one_letter_code
_entity_poly.pdbx_strand_id
1 'polypeptide(L)'
;MNEDLNALLVRAEDELTSATPPADDVLLARLHTAVRRRRTVRHAGESVAGVAAATVIAVGAWAGLGQDEPEPAVTPSPSVSSSAGPTATPTPTPTPTPTPTPTPTPTGPPVRAEQIDDATVVARLSAPRTGEVWTTPVRAPEHEALFASEYGGPQVYRVGQRGDAEIVVTIDEWLTEEASDMAPYLFGPPALYEIDAAGVRHVLCPSARTTDPCQERHQYTEIVPDEATFYDSLTVPRTIEITGGWSVSTVATVAEPDAGHEPLGDWRAFRDFEDKARVVRTLGALRLVETVSRFSVEGFTSHSYAVATPFGSVLPLEAQDVPGGDYGSIVWDDGVDRSPTDGDDPRSLAAAGSVCEGAHFSVEQAHVRADWRRGGTTAEGRPVLIPVEGGNAASRALRASHEDNSFTYSEEAGEMVYGSDTDYPYETDAEFLEARALYAVAGPDGRWQLRIRPDATSVVYECS
;
A
#
# COMPACT_ATOMS: atom_id res chain seq x y z
N MET A 1 14.40 -56.49 -19.32
CA MET A 1 14.01 -55.07 -19.39
C MET A 1 13.68 -54.49 -18.01
N ASN A 2 13.03 -55.22 -17.09
CA ASN A 2 12.82 -54.73 -15.71
C ASN A 2 14.06 -54.83 -14.79
N GLU A 3 14.95 -55.80 -14.98
CA GLU A 3 16.17 -55.93 -14.14
C GLU A 3 17.19 -54.80 -14.37
N ASP A 4 17.35 -54.33 -15.61
CA ASP A 4 18.24 -53.21 -15.92
C ASP A 4 17.74 -51.88 -15.35
N LEU A 5 16.41 -51.69 -15.31
CA LEU A 5 15.82 -50.48 -14.72
C LEU A 5 16.04 -50.43 -13.21
N ASN A 6 15.86 -51.56 -12.52
CA ASN A 6 16.15 -51.63 -11.08
C ASN A 6 17.63 -51.40 -10.78
N ALA A 7 18.54 -51.94 -11.60
CA ALA A 7 19.98 -51.71 -11.43
C ALA A 7 20.37 -50.24 -11.66
N LEU A 8 19.70 -49.54 -12.59
CA LEU A 8 19.92 -48.12 -12.84
C LEU A 8 19.34 -47.24 -11.72
N LEU A 9 18.18 -47.59 -11.18
CA LEU A 9 17.57 -46.86 -10.07
C LEU A 9 18.39 -46.98 -8.79
N VAL A 10 18.88 -48.18 -8.46
CA VAL A 10 19.75 -48.39 -7.29
C VAL A 10 21.07 -47.62 -7.43
N ARG A 11 21.64 -47.57 -8.64
CA ARG A 11 22.87 -46.79 -8.88
C ARG A 11 22.65 -45.28 -8.78
N ALA A 12 21.52 -44.78 -9.30
CA ALA A 12 21.15 -43.38 -9.19
C ALA A 12 20.86 -42.97 -7.74
N GLU A 13 20.26 -43.85 -6.95
CA GLU A 13 20.03 -43.65 -5.51
C GLU A 13 21.35 -43.58 -4.73
N ASP A 14 22.29 -44.48 -5.02
CA ASP A 14 23.64 -44.45 -4.40
C ASP A 14 24.43 -43.19 -4.80
N GLU A 15 24.32 -42.72 -6.05
CA GLU A 15 24.93 -41.46 -6.50
C GLU A 15 24.31 -40.23 -5.82
N LEU A 16 22.99 -40.19 -5.64
CA LEU A 16 22.32 -39.10 -4.93
C LEU A 16 22.65 -39.09 -3.43
N THR A 17 22.73 -40.26 -2.82
CA THR A 17 23.03 -40.42 -1.39
C THR A 17 24.50 -40.08 -1.08
N SER A 18 25.41 -40.34 -2.03
CA SER A 18 26.83 -40.00 -1.90
C SER A 18 27.19 -38.57 -2.30
N ALA A 19 26.38 -37.92 -3.14
CA ALA A 19 26.57 -36.51 -3.54
C ALA A 19 25.99 -35.50 -2.53
N THR A 20 25.15 -35.97 -1.60
CA THR A 20 24.55 -35.11 -0.56
C THR A 20 25.42 -35.16 0.69
N PRO A 21 26.11 -34.08 1.09
CA PRO A 21 26.83 -34.05 2.37
C PRO A 21 25.82 -34.29 3.52
N PRO A 22 26.21 -34.98 4.60
CA PRO A 22 25.34 -35.15 5.76
C PRO A 22 24.89 -33.77 6.21
N ALA A 23 23.57 -33.56 6.24
CA ALA A 23 22.98 -32.29 6.62
C ALA A 23 23.50 -31.92 8.02
N ASP A 24 24.14 -30.76 8.12
CA ASP A 24 24.55 -30.16 9.39
C ASP A 24 23.33 -30.16 10.33
N ASP A 25 23.49 -30.62 11.57
CA ASP A 25 22.42 -30.65 12.59
C ASP A 25 21.76 -29.26 12.74
N VAL A 26 22.52 -28.19 12.46
CA VAL A 26 22.01 -26.81 12.43
C VAL A 26 21.10 -26.55 11.22
N LEU A 27 21.45 -27.05 10.04
CA LEU A 27 20.63 -26.94 8.82
C LEU A 27 19.37 -27.81 8.93
N LEU A 28 19.50 -29.00 9.52
CA LEU A 28 18.39 -29.91 9.76
C LEU A 28 17.42 -29.32 10.80
N ALA A 29 17.92 -28.72 11.88
CA ALA A 29 17.11 -27.99 12.85
C ALA A 29 16.37 -26.81 12.20
N ARG A 30 17.05 -26.02 11.35
CA ARG A 30 16.44 -24.91 10.61
C ARG A 30 15.36 -25.36 9.63
N LEU A 31 15.61 -26.45 8.89
CA LEU A 31 14.62 -27.05 8.00
C LEU A 31 13.44 -27.65 8.76
N HIS A 32 13.67 -28.27 9.93
CA HIS A 32 12.60 -28.78 10.78
C HIS A 32 11.72 -27.64 11.34
N THR A 33 12.31 -26.51 11.74
CA THR A 33 11.56 -25.33 12.19
C THR A 33 10.77 -24.70 11.03
N ALA A 34 11.37 -24.57 9.84
CA ALA A 34 10.70 -24.02 8.66
C ALA A 34 9.56 -24.93 8.15
N VAL A 35 9.75 -26.26 8.20
CA VAL A 35 8.74 -27.25 7.81
C VAL A 35 7.64 -27.37 8.87
N ARG A 36 7.96 -27.25 10.17
CA ARG A 36 6.94 -27.13 11.24
C ARG A 36 6.09 -25.89 11.02
N ARG A 37 6.72 -24.71 10.86
CA ARG A 37 6.03 -23.44 10.57
C ARG A 37 5.06 -23.58 9.38
N ARG A 38 5.48 -24.22 8.28
CA ARG A 38 4.62 -24.45 7.10
C ARG A 38 3.52 -25.51 7.29
N ARG A 39 3.71 -26.52 8.15
CA ARG A 39 2.67 -27.54 8.42
C ARG A 39 1.59 -27.04 9.36
N THR A 40 1.94 -26.21 10.33
CA THR A 40 0.97 -25.60 11.26
C THR A 40 0.03 -24.64 10.50
N VAL A 41 0.55 -23.89 9.50
CA VAL A 41 -0.25 -23.06 8.57
C VAL A 41 -1.32 -23.85 7.84
N ARG A 42 -1.01 -25.07 7.42
CA ARG A 42 -1.92 -25.85 6.59
C ARG A 42 -3.05 -26.52 7.38
N HIS A 43 -2.88 -26.77 8.68
CA HIS A 43 -3.90 -27.41 9.52
C HIS A 43 -4.77 -26.41 10.30
N ALA A 44 -4.32 -25.16 10.49
CA ALA A 44 -5.14 -24.10 11.08
C ALA A 44 -6.27 -23.62 10.15
N GLY A 45 -6.04 -23.60 8.82
CA GLY A 45 -7.04 -23.15 7.84
C GLY A 45 -8.34 -23.95 7.79
N GLU A 46 -8.34 -25.22 8.21
CA GLU A 46 -9.56 -26.06 8.21
C GLU A 46 -10.42 -25.93 9.47
N SER A 47 -9.88 -25.40 10.59
CA SER A 47 -10.58 -25.35 11.89
C SER A 47 -11.15 -23.96 12.24
N VAL A 48 -10.68 -22.88 11.60
CA VAL A 48 -11.04 -21.48 11.92
C VAL A 48 -12.45 -21.09 11.46
N ALA A 49 -12.97 -21.69 10.38
CA ALA A 49 -14.31 -21.36 9.86
C ALA A 49 -15.45 -21.68 10.84
N GLY A 50 -15.25 -22.64 11.76
CA GLY A 50 -16.29 -23.09 12.70
C GLY A 50 -16.38 -22.28 14.00
N VAL A 51 -15.29 -21.68 14.47
CA VAL A 51 -15.21 -21.05 15.79
C VAL A 51 -15.47 -19.54 15.73
N ALA A 52 -15.04 -18.86 14.65
CA ALA A 52 -15.28 -17.43 14.47
C ALA A 52 -16.78 -17.06 14.41
N ALA A 53 -17.61 -17.94 13.84
CA ALA A 53 -19.06 -17.72 13.74
C ALA A 53 -19.79 -17.74 15.10
N ALA A 54 -19.25 -18.44 16.11
CA ALA A 54 -19.91 -18.58 17.41
C ALA A 54 -19.62 -17.41 18.36
N THR A 55 -18.41 -16.85 18.32
CA THR A 55 -17.97 -15.76 19.21
C THR A 55 -18.58 -14.40 18.82
N VAL A 56 -18.84 -14.17 17.53
CA VAL A 56 -19.42 -12.93 17.01
C VAL A 56 -20.88 -12.75 17.44
N ILE A 57 -21.65 -13.83 17.56
CA ILE A 57 -23.04 -13.78 18.03
C ILE A 57 -23.12 -13.29 19.49
N ALA A 58 -22.11 -13.59 20.31
CA ALA A 58 -22.09 -13.21 21.72
C ALA A 58 -21.73 -11.74 21.96
N VAL A 59 -20.87 -11.15 21.12
CA VAL A 59 -20.43 -9.74 21.28
C VAL A 59 -21.44 -8.76 20.68
N GLY A 60 -22.09 -9.11 19.57
CA GLY A 60 -23.13 -8.28 18.94
C GLY A 60 -24.36 -8.02 19.84
N ALA A 61 -24.60 -8.89 20.83
CA ALA A 61 -25.73 -8.74 21.76
C ALA A 61 -25.50 -7.69 22.87
N TRP A 62 -24.25 -7.24 23.11
CA TRP A 62 -23.95 -6.32 24.22
C TRP A 62 -23.91 -4.83 23.80
N ALA A 63 -23.62 -4.53 22.54
CA ALA A 63 -23.49 -3.16 22.03
C ALA A 63 -24.83 -2.48 21.65
N GLY A 64 -25.96 -3.19 21.72
CA GLY A 64 -27.27 -2.73 21.24
C GLY A 64 -28.09 -1.85 22.19
N LEU A 65 -27.52 -1.28 23.26
CA LEU A 65 -28.28 -0.47 24.23
C LEU A 65 -27.67 0.92 24.47
N GLY A 66 -27.93 1.81 23.50
CA GLY A 66 -28.39 3.19 23.69
C GLY A 66 -27.42 4.27 24.16
N GLN A 67 -27.31 5.35 23.36
CA GLN A 67 -27.34 6.74 23.86
C GLN A 67 -28.06 7.65 22.86
N ASP A 68 -29.08 8.35 23.36
CA ASP A 68 -29.79 9.44 22.67
C ASP A 68 -28.91 10.70 22.64
N GLU A 69 -28.75 11.28 21.45
CA GLU A 69 -28.03 12.55 21.24
C GLU A 69 -29.02 13.73 21.13
N PRO A 70 -28.89 14.81 21.92
CA PRO A 70 -29.79 15.95 21.83
C PRO A 70 -29.35 17.00 20.79
N GLU A 71 -30.35 17.53 20.08
CA GLU A 71 -30.29 18.50 18.99
C GLU A 71 -29.77 19.90 19.40
N PRO A 72 -29.00 20.62 18.55
CA PRO A 72 -28.45 21.93 18.90
C PRO A 72 -29.42 23.10 18.63
N ALA A 73 -29.42 24.08 19.54
CA ALA A 73 -30.19 25.32 19.44
C ALA A 73 -29.42 26.45 18.71
N VAL A 74 -30.11 27.10 17.77
CA VAL A 74 -29.69 28.33 17.07
C VAL A 74 -29.86 29.58 17.94
N THR A 75 -28.94 30.56 17.84
CA THR A 75 -29.13 31.95 18.33
C THR A 75 -28.30 32.95 17.48
N PRO A 76 -28.80 34.17 17.18
CA PRO A 76 -28.39 34.96 16.00
C PRO A 76 -27.27 36.01 16.20
N SER A 77 -26.77 36.46 15.04
CA SER A 77 -25.81 37.53 14.71
C SER A 77 -26.10 38.91 15.31
N PRO A 78 -25.07 39.75 15.54
CA PRO A 78 -25.06 41.05 14.83
C PRO A 78 -23.70 41.61 14.34
N SER A 79 -23.82 42.31 13.20
CA SER A 79 -23.24 43.61 12.76
C SER A 79 -21.74 43.90 12.62
N VAL A 80 -21.45 44.32 11.38
CA VAL A 80 -20.29 44.99 10.77
C VAL A 80 -19.64 46.15 11.54
N SER A 81 -18.33 46.31 11.38
CA SER A 81 -17.67 47.62 11.30
C SER A 81 -16.39 47.54 10.45
N SER A 82 -16.24 48.50 9.54
CA SER A 82 -15.15 48.63 8.57
C SER A 82 -14.25 49.80 8.96
N SER A 83 -12.93 49.68 8.81
CA SER A 83 -12.04 50.85 8.75
C SER A 83 -10.70 50.56 8.08
N ALA A 84 -10.50 51.28 6.98
CA ALA A 84 -9.30 51.73 6.26
C ALA A 84 -7.90 51.17 6.57
N GLY A 85 -7.22 50.75 5.50
CA GLY A 85 -5.78 50.44 5.46
C GLY A 85 -4.88 51.59 5.00
N PRO A 86 -3.57 51.32 4.85
CA PRO A 86 -2.70 52.10 3.98
C PRO A 86 -1.91 51.27 2.95
N THR A 87 -1.98 51.76 1.71
CA THR A 87 -0.90 52.05 0.74
C THR A 87 0.17 51.00 0.45
N ALA A 88 0.07 50.41 -0.75
CA ALA A 88 1.08 49.55 -1.37
C ALA A 88 2.20 50.37 -2.05
N THR A 89 3.45 49.96 -1.79
CA THR A 89 4.67 50.40 -2.47
C THR A 89 4.82 49.67 -3.82
N PRO A 90 5.25 50.32 -4.91
CA PRO A 90 5.46 49.64 -6.19
C PRO A 90 6.66 48.68 -6.16
N THR A 91 6.41 47.41 -6.46
CA THR A 91 7.41 46.35 -6.64
C THR A 91 7.96 46.38 -8.08
N PRO A 92 9.28 46.21 -8.31
CA PRO A 92 9.90 46.28 -9.64
C PRO A 92 9.32 45.29 -10.65
N THR A 93 9.25 45.76 -11.91
CA THR A 93 8.78 45.03 -13.08
C THR A 93 9.65 43.79 -13.36
N PRO A 94 9.07 42.58 -13.47
CA PRO A 94 9.83 41.38 -13.83
C PRO A 94 10.37 41.47 -15.25
N THR A 95 11.64 41.14 -15.41
CA THR A 95 12.32 40.94 -16.69
C THR A 95 11.61 39.82 -17.46
N PRO A 96 11.21 40.00 -18.74
CA PRO A 96 10.64 38.92 -19.54
C PRO A 96 11.53 37.67 -19.57
N THR A 97 11.00 36.60 -18.98
CA THR A 97 11.54 35.24 -19.08
C THR A 97 11.47 34.81 -20.55
N PRO A 98 12.57 34.26 -21.12
CA PRO A 98 12.56 33.76 -22.50
C PRO A 98 11.41 32.75 -22.70
N THR A 99 10.59 33.01 -23.71
CA THR A 99 9.51 32.10 -24.10
C THR A 99 10.13 30.78 -24.56
N PRO A 100 9.81 29.64 -23.94
CA PRO A 100 10.31 28.34 -24.40
C PRO A 100 9.90 28.13 -25.86
N THR A 101 10.86 27.70 -26.67
CA THR A 101 10.62 27.34 -28.07
C THR A 101 9.73 26.09 -28.09
N PRO A 102 8.60 26.06 -28.83
CA PRO A 102 7.74 24.89 -28.87
C PRO A 102 8.50 23.68 -29.42
N THR A 103 8.59 22.62 -28.62
CA THR A 103 9.05 21.31 -29.05
C THR A 103 8.09 20.78 -30.12
N PRO A 104 8.58 20.28 -31.27
CA PRO A 104 7.72 19.77 -32.33
C PRO A 104 6.80 18.65 -31.82
N THR A 105 5.49 18.80 -32.05
CA THR A 105 4.52 17.74 -31.76
C THR A 105 4.72 16.59 -32.75
N PRO A 106 4.97 15.35 -32.28
CA PRO A 106 5.13 14.21 -33.18
C PRO A 106 3.87 14.01 -34.03
N THR A 107 4.07 13.79 -35.33
CA THR A 107 2.98 13.57 -36.29
C THR A 107 2.79 12.06 -36.47
N GLY A 108 1.79 11.49 -35.79
CA GLY A 108 1.45 10.06 -35.86
C GLY A 108 0.59 9.62 -34.68
N PRO A 109 -0.05 8.43 -34.74
CA PRO A 109 -0.74 7.88 -33.58
C PRO A 109 0.25 7.73 -32.42
N PRO A 110 -0.16 7.97 -31.17
CA PRO A 110 0.68 7.74 -30.01
C PRO A 110 1.19 6.29 -29.99
N VAL A 111 2.48 6.12 -29.71
CA VAL A 111 3.10 4.81 -29.48
C VAL A 111 3.65 4.75 -28.06
N ARG A 112 3.59 3.56 -27.46
CA ARG A 112 4.27 3.25 -26.21
C ARG A 112 5.78 3.32 -26.42
N ALA A 113 6.52 3.59 -25.35
CA ALA A 113 7.98 3.65 -25.37
C ALA A 113 8.58 2.89 -24.19
N GLU A 114 9.76 2.31 -24.39
CA GLU A 114 10.49 1.62 -23.32
C GLU A 114 10.86 2.55 -22.17
N GLN A 115 11.30 3.76 -22.52
CA GLN A 115 11.69 4.77 -21.55
C GLN A 115 10.95 6.07 -21.83
N ILE A 116 10.41 6.65 -20.76
CA ILE A 116 9.76 7.96 -20.74
C ILE A 116 10.23 8.63 -19.45
N ASP A 117 10.90 9.77 -19.58
CA ASP A 117 11.35 10.55 -18.42
C ASP A 117 10.15 11.18 -17.69
N ASP A 118 10.33 11.44 -16.40
CA ASP A 118 9.24 11.91 -15.55
C ASP A 118 8.70 13.28 -15.95
N ALA A 119 9.53 14.17 -16.50
CA ALA A 119 9.06 15.46 -16.99
C ALA A 119 8.11 15.28 -18.18
N THR A 120 8.44 14.36 -19.10
CA THR A 120 7.56 13.97 -20.21
C THR A 120 6.29 13.29 -19.70
N VAL A 121 6.37 12.40 -18.71
CA VAL A 121 5.18 11.77 -18.09
C VAL A 121 4.26 12.85 -17.52
N VAL A 122 4.77 13.74 -16.65
CA VAL A 122 3.98 14.81 -16.02
C VAL A 122 3.35 15.75 -17.05
N ALA A 123 4.07 16.09 -18.13
CA ALA A 123 3.50 16.90 -19.21
C ALA A 123 2.32 16.19 -19.89
N ARG A 124 2.43 14.87 -20.13
CA ARG A 124 1.39 14.04 -20.74
C ARG A 124 0.21 13.78 -19.81
N LEU A 125 0.42 13.72 -18.50
CA LEU A 125 -0.66 13.67 -17.51
C LEU A 125 -1.56 14.91 -17.58
N SER A 126 -1.01 16.07 -17.98
CA SER A 126 -1.76 17.32 -18.10
C SER A 126 -2.33 17.55 -19.50
N ALA A 127 -1.68 16.99 -20.53
CA ALA A 127 -2.06 17.12 -21.94
C ALA A 127 -1.81 15.78 -22.65
N PRO A 128 -2.70 14.79 -22.47
CA PRO A 128 -2.50 13.46 -23.01
C PRO A 128 -2.58 13.44 -24.54
N ARG A 129 -1.75 12.59 -25.17
CA ARG A 129 -1.76 12.42 -26.63
C ARG A 129 -2.78 11.39 -27.09
N THR A 130 -3.23 10.52 -26.17
CA THR A 130 -4.10 9.37 -26.43
C THR A 130 -5.58 9.75 -26.58
N GLY A 131 -5.95 11.00 -26.31
CA GLY A 131 -7.29 11.55 -26.58
C GLY A 131 -8.36 11.10 -25.58
N GLU A 132 -7.93 10.54 -24.46
CA GLU A 132 -8.79 10.14 -23.35
C GLU A 132 -9.33 11.33 -22.58
N VAL A 133 -10.57 11.21 -22.15
CA VAL A 133 -11.27 12.15 -21.28
C VAL A 133 -11.87 11.35 -20.14
N TRP A 134 -11.42 11.63 -18.93
CA TRP A 134 -11.92 11.00 -17.71
C TRP A 134 -13.11 11.76 -17.15
N THR A 135 -14.06 11.03 -16.59
CA THR A 135 -15.23 11.55 -15.88
C THR A 135 -15.30 10.93 -14.51
N THR A 136 -16.02 11.59 -13.59
CA THR A 136 -16.38 10.94 -12.32
C THR A 136 -17.07 9.60 -12.62
N PRO A 137 -16.69 8.51 -11.94
CA PRO A 137 -17.28 7.20 -12.16
C PRO A 137 -18.80 7.22 -12.04
N VAL A 138 -19.49 6.63 -13.01
CA VAL A 138 -20.95 6.47 -13.00
C VAL A 138 -21.28 4.99 -13.20
N ARG A 139 -22.08 4.42 -12.30
CA ARG A 139 -22.53 3.02 -12.42
C ARG A 139 -23.28 2.82 -13.75
N ALA A 140 -22.89 1.80 -14.50
CA ALA A 140 -23.35 1.49 -15.85
C ALA A 140 -23.94 0.06 -15.92
N PRO A 141 -25.11 -0.18 -15.27
CA PRO A 141 -25.72 -1.50 -15.20
C PRO A 141 -26.04 -2.12 -16.57
N GLU A 142 -26.22 -1.29 -17.60
CA GLU A 142 -26.45 -1.73 -18.96
C GLU A 142 -25.30 -2.58 -19.53
N HIS A 143 -24.09 -2.45 -18.97
CA HIS A 143 -22.90 -3.17 -19.40
C HIS A 143 -22.59 -4.42 -18.56
N GLU A 144 -23.21 -4.60 -17.39
CA GLU A 144 -22.92 -5.71 -16.48
C GLU A 144 -23.14 -7.08 -17.15
N ALA A 145 -24.11 -7.18 -18.06
CA ALA A 145 -24.38 -8.40 -18.82
C ALA A 145 -23.23 -8.82 -19.76
N LEU A 146 -22.33 -7.89 -20.12
CA LEU A 146 -21.13 -8.19 -20.92
C LEU A 146 -20.06 -8.93 -20.11
N PHE A 147 -20.12 -8.83 -18.77
CA PHE A 147 -19.13 -9.37 -17.83
C PHE A 147 -19.75 -10.42 -16.90
N ALA A 148 -20.97 -10.88 -17.20
CA ALA A 148 -21.64 -11.87 -16.38
C ALA A 148 -20.92 -13.23 -16.47
N SER A 149 -20.66 -13.84 -15.31
CA SER A 149 -20.16 -15.21 -15.19
C SER A 149 -21.21 -16.12 -14.52
N GLU A 150 -20.92 -17.43 -14.46
CA GLU A 150 -21.78 -18.39 -13.75
C GLU A 150 -21.91 -18.09 -12.24
N TYR A 151 -20.98 -17.33 -11.68
CA TYR A 151 -20.93 -16.98 -10.26
C TYR A 151 -21.47 -15.57 -9.96
N GLY A 152 -21.96 -14.84 -10.97
CA GLY A 152 -22.35 -13.44 -10.88
C GLY A 152 -21.55 -12.55 -11.84
N GLY A 153 -21.88 -11.26 -11.88
CA GLY A 153 -21.16 -10.27 -12.69
C GLY A 153 -20.59 -9.16 -11.82
N PRO A 154 -19.48 -8.53 -12.24
CA PRO A 154 -18.93 -7.38 -11.55
C PRO A 154 -19.88 -6.19 -11.68
N GLN A 155 -19.72 -5.22 -10.80
CA GLN A 155 -20.28 -3.89 -11.04
C GLN A 155 -19.47 -3.20 -12.13
N VAL A 156 -20.15 -2.50 -13.05
CA VAL A 156 -19.50 -1.76 -14.12
C VAL A 156 -19.65 -0.27 -13.88
N TYR A 157 -18.55 0.46 -14.01
CA TYR A 157 -18.51 1.91 -13.90
C TYR A 157 -17.99 2.52 -15.19
N ARG A 158 -18.75 3.44 -15.77
CA ARG A 158 -18.29 4.33 -16.83
C ARG A 158 -17.35 5.36 -16.22
N VAL A 159 -16.12 5.41 -16.70
CA VAL A 159 -15.06 6.27 -16.13
C VAL A 159 -14.50 7.29 -17.14
N GLY A 160 -14.84 7.17 -18.41
CA GLY A 160 -14.39 8.12 -19.41
C GLY A 160 -14.74 7.73 -20.84
N GLN A 161 -14.11 8.41 -21.79
CA GLN A 161 -14.24 8.16 -23.23
C GLN A 161 -12.90 8.41 -23.94
N ARG A 162 -12.69 7.71 -25.06
CA ARG A 162 -11.57 7.95 -25.99
C ARG A 162 -12.08 7.79 -27.43
N GLY A 163 -12.22 8.91 -28.13
CA GLY A 163 -12.88 8.91 -29.44
C GLY A 163 -14.34 8.43 -29.31
N ASP A 164 -14.71 7.41 -30.07
CA ASP A 164 -16.06 6.80 -30.02
C ASP A 164 -16.18 5.68 -28.98
N ALA A 165 -15.08 5.31 -28.31
CA ALA A 165 -15.07 4.26 -27.30
C ALA A 165 -15.41 4.81 -25.91
N GLU A 166 -16.29 4.12 -25.20
CA GLU A 166 -16.51 4.29 -23.78
C GLU A 166 -15.41 3.57 -23.00
N ILE A 167 -14.86 4.23 -21.98
CA ILE A 167 -13.92 3.61 -21.05
C ILE A 167 -14.70 3.19 -19.80
N VAL A 168 -14.66 1.90 -19.47
CA VAL A 168 -15.33 1.34 -18.29
C VAL A 168 -14.35 0.59 -17.41
N VAL A 169 -14.65 0.53 -16.11
CA VAL A 169 -13.94 -0.28 -15.13
C VAL A 169 -14.91 -1.29 -14.53
N THR A 170 -14.48 -2.53 -14.37
CA THR A 170 -15.22 -3.57 -13.64
C THR A 170 -14.69 -3.69 -12.23
N ILE A 171 -15.60 -3.87 -11.28
CA ILE A 171 -15.30 -4.05 -9.86
C ILE A 171 -16.02 -5.30 -9.36
N ASP A 172 -15.23 -6.25 -8.86
CA ASP A 172 -15.70 -7.50 -8.31
C ASP A 172 -16.11 -7.32 -6.84
N GLU A 173 -17.40 -7.12 -6.57
CA GLU A 173 -17.96 -7.12 -5.21
C GLU A 173 -18.47 -8.53 -4.84
N TRP A 174 -17.57 -9.44 -4.48
CA TRP A 174 -17.94 -10.81 -4.09
C TRP A 174 -18.55 -10.91 -2.68
N LEU A 175 -18.55 -9.83 -1.90
CA LEU A 175 -18.92 -9.83 -0.49
C LEU A 175 -19.84 -8.66 -0.15
N THR A 176 -20.76 -8.88 0.79
CA THR A 176 -21.66 -7.86 1.35
C THR A 176 -20.86 -6.76 2.08
N GLU A 177 -21.44 -5.57 2.26
CA GLU A 177 -20.79 -4.43 2.95
C GLU A 177 -20.06 -4.84 4.25
N GLU A 178 -20.70 -5.66 5.09
CA GLU A 178 -20.13 -6.14 6.36
C GLU A 178 -18.90 -7.07 6.21
N ALA A 179 -18.77 -7.77 5.08
CA ALA A 179 -17.64 -8.67 4.83
C ALA A 179 -16.46 -7.96 4.16
N SER A 180 -16.68 -6.79 3.55
CA SER A 180 -15.62 -5.96 2.96
C SER A 180 -14.66 -5.35 3.98
N ASP A 181 -15.13 -5.11 5.21
CA ASP A 181 -14.29 -4.64 6.32
C ASP A 181 -13.41 -5.75 6.92
N MET A 182 -13.77 -7.03 6.72
CA MET A 182 -13.14 -8.18 7.38
C MET A 182 -12.22 -9.02 6.48
N ALA A 183 -12.36 -8.95 5.16
CA ALA A 183 -11.61 -9.81 4.24
C ALA A 183 -11.13 -9.05 2.99
N PRO A 184 -10.17 -8.11 3.14
CA PRO A 184 -9.68 -7.27 2.06
C PRO A 184 -8.98 -8.03 0.92
N TYR A 185 -8.46 -9.24 1.19
CA TYR A 185 -7.73 -10.07 0.23
C TYR A 185 -8.63 -10.93 -0.68
N LEU A 186 -9.95 -10.88 -0.52
CA LEU A 186 -10.90 -11.68 -1.32
C LEU A 186 -11.46 -10.92 -2.54
N PHE A 187 -11.01 -9.68 -2.78
CA PHE A 187 -11.52 -8.86 -3.87
C PHE A 187 -10.54 -8.80 -5.04
N GLY A 188 -11.09 -8.94 -6.24
CA GLY A 188 -10.34 -8.75 -7.47
C GLY A 188 -9.98 -7.27 -7.68
N PRO A 189 -8.77 -6.96 -8.17
CA PRO A 189 -8.42 -5.63 -8.62
C PRO A 189 -9.34 -5.13 -9.76
N PRO A 190 -9.50 -3.80 -9.92
CA PRO A 190 -10.31 -3.24 -10.98
C PRO A 190 -9.71 -3.55 -12.34
N ALA A 191 -10.54 -3.92 -13.31
CA ALA A 191 -10.12 -4.16 -14.68
C ALA A 191 -10.68 -3.11 -15.65
N LEU A 192 -9.89 -2.71 -16.64
CA LEU A 192 -10.21 -1.58 -17.54
C LEU A 192 -10.55 -2.05 -18.95
N TYR A 193 -11.66 -1.56 -19.49
CA TYR A 193 -12.15 -1.97 -20.80
C TYR A 193 -12.51 -0.76 -21.65
N GLU A 194 -12.48 -0.98 -22.96
CA GLU A 194 -13.14 -0.11 -23.93
C GLU A 194 -14.34 -0.82 -24.55
N ILE A 195 -15.44 -0.08 -24.71
CA ILE A 195 -16.66 -0.53 -25.38
C ILE A 195 -16.94 0.40 -26.55
N ASP A 196 -16.97 -0.15 -27.76
CA ASP A 196 -17.35 0.56 -28.98
C ASP A 196 -18.14 -0.33 -29.95
N ALA A 197 -18.33 0.13 -31.19
CA ALA A 197 -19.05 -0.60 -32.23
C ALA A 197 -18.40 -1.95 -32.63
N ALA A 198 -17.11 -2.14 -32.35
CA ALA A 198 -16.40 -3.40 -32.58
C ALA A 198 -16.55 -4.39 -31.41
N GLY A 199 -17.11 -3.96 -30.28
CA GLY A 199 -17.36 -4.77 -29.10
C GLY A 199 -16.54 -4.32 -27.89
N VAL A 200 -16.43 -5.21 -26.91
CA VAL A 200 -15.66 -4.99 -25.67
C VAL A 200 -14.22 -5.48 -25.83
N ARG A 201 -13.27 -4.70 -25.34
CA ARG A 201 -11.84 -5.04 -25.30
C ARG A 201 -11.27 -4.79 -23.91
N HIS A 202 -10.47 -5.74 -23.41
CA HIS A 202 -9.80 -5.63 -22.11
C HIS A 202 -8.44 -4.95 -22.28
N VAL A 203 -8.27 -3.74 -21.74
CA VAL A 203 -7.03 -2.97 -21.83
C VAL A 203 -6.04 -3.48 -20.78
N LEU A 204 -5.14 -4.38 -21.21
CA LEU A 204 -4.19 -5.04 -20.32
C LEU A 204 -3.04 -4.13 -19.90
N CYS A 205 -2.57 -3.26 -20.80
CA CYS A 205 -1.34 -2.50 -20.62
C CYS A 205 -1.61 -0.98 -20.62
N PRO A 206 -2.26 -0.43 -19.57
CA PRO A 206 -2.73 0.96 -19.58
C PRO A 206 -1.61 2.00 -19.60
N SER A 207 -0.37 1.66 -19.24
CA SER A 207 0.77 2.59 -19.23
C SER A 207 1.37 2.82 -20.63
N ALA A 208 1.74 4.07 -20.92
CA ALA A 208 2.52 4.43 -22.10
C ALA A 208 3.95 3.89 -22.07
N ARG A 209 4.43 3.44 -20.91
CA ARG A 209 5.74 2.80 -20.77
C ARG A 209 5.62 1.30 -21.02
N THR A 210 6.48 0.72 -21.86
CA THR A 210 6.42 -0.72 -22.17
C THR A 210 7.02 -1.61 -21.09
N THR A 211 7.79 -1.04 -20.16
CA THR A 211 8.38 -1.76 -19.03
C THR A 211 7.48 -1.79 -17.79
N ASP A 212 6.37 -1.05 -17.80
CA ASP A 212 5.39 -1.12 -16.71
C ASP A 212 4.56 -2.41 -16.87
N PRO A 213 4.15 -3.04 -15.76
CA PRO A 213 3.39 -4.28 -15.80
C PRO A 213 2.04 -4.07 -16.49
N CYS A 214 1.56 -5.16 -17.10
CA CYS A 214 0.20 -5.25 -17.60
C CYS A 214 -0.63 -6.07 -16.62
N GLN A 215 -1.95 -5.89 -16.64
CA GLN A 215 -2.88 -6.72 -15.88
C GLN A 215 -2.78 -8.17 -16.35
N GLU A 216 -2.99 -9.10 -15.41
CA GLU A 216 -3.22 -10.48 -15.78
C GLU A 216 -4.53 -10.62 -16.56
N ARG A 217 -4.66 -11.70 -17.32
CA ARG A 217 -5.94 -11.97 -17.99
C ARG A 217 -6.97 -12.37 -16.94
N HIS A 218 -7.90 -11.46 -16.67
CA HIS A 218 -9.08 -11.72 -15.86
C HIS A 218 -9.92 -12.89 -16.38
N GLN A 219 -10.75 -13.44 -15.50
CA GLN A 219 -11.50 -14.70 -15.67
C GLN A 219 -12.46 -14.72 -16.88
N TYR A 220 -12.76 -13.55 -17.46
CA TYR A 220 -13.62 -13.40 -18.65
C TYR A 220 -12.87 -13.71 -19.94
N THR A 221 -12.50 -15.00 -20.12
CA THR A 221 -11.70 -15.49 -21.26
C THR A 221 -12.29 -15.22 -22.66
N GLU A 222 -13.58 -14.87 -22.74
CA GLU A 222 -14.27 -14.54 -23.99
C GLU A 222 -14.03 -13.08 -24.46
N ILE A 223 -13.54 -12.20 -23.57
CA ILE A 223 -13.26 -10.80 -23.92
C ILE A 223 -11.91 -10.71 -24.61
N VAL A 224 -11.86 -9.95 -25.71
CA VAL A 224 -10.64 -9.77 -26.50
C VAL A 224 -9.60 -8.97 -25.70
N PRO A 225 -8.40 -9.51 -25.46
CA PRO A 225 -7.32 -8.76 -24.82
C PRO A 225 -6.76 -7.70 -25.76
N ASP A 226 -6.46 -6.53 -25.22
CA ASP A 226 -5.87 -5.38 -25.91
C ASP A 226 -4.64 -4.87 -25.16
N GLU A 227 -3.46 -5.19 -25.70
CA GLU A 227 -2.16 -4.74 -25.20
C GLU A 227 -1.66 -3.47 -25.92
N ALA A 228 -2.37 -3.06 -26.98
CA ALA A 228 -2.00 -1.95 -27.86
C ALA A 228 -2.56 -0.62 -27.36
N THR A 229 -3.78 -0.64 -26.79
CA THR A 229 -4.39 0.54 -26.18
C THR A 229 -3.69 0.87 -24.86
N PHE A 230 -3.36 2.15 -24.68
CA PHE A 230 -2.75 2.70 -23.47
C PHE A 230 -3.22 4.14 -23.27
N TYR A 231 -2.96 4.68 -22.09
CA TYR A 231 -3.36 6.02 -21.69
C TYR A 231 -2.16 6.78 -21.12
N ASP A 232 -1.84 7.92 -21.73
CA ASP A 232 -0.82 8.83 -21.22
C ASP A 232 -1.14 9.23 -19.76
N SER A 233 -2.43 9.43 -19.45
CA SER A 233 -2.95 9.76 -18.11
C SER A 233 -2.82 8.67 -17.04
N LEU A 234 -2.49 7.43 -17.43
CA LEU A 234 -2.30 6.29 -16.49
C LEU A 234 -0.83 5.86 -16.40
N THR A 235 0.08 6.64 -16.95
CA THR A 235 1.52 6.40 -16.82
C THR A 235 2.03 7.06 -15.54
N VAL A 236 2.52 6.26 -14.59
CA VAL A 236 3.02 6.77 -13.30
C VAL A 236 4.47 7.29 -13.45
N PRO A 237 4.79 8.52 -13.00
CA PRO A 237 6.18 9.01 -12.94
C PRO A 237 6.99 8.18 -11.93
N ARG A 238 8.25 7.85 -12.25
CA ARG A 238 9.14 7.09 -11.35
C ARG A 238 9.53 7.86 -10.11
N THR A 239 9.57 9.18 -10.19
CA THR A 239 9.82 10.08 -9.06
C THR A 239 8.80 11.20 -9.07
N ILE A 240 8.17 11.40 -7.90
CA ILE A 240 7.23 12.48 -7.66
C ILE A 240 7.87 13.41 -6.62
N GLU A 241 8.38 14.54 -7.11
CA GLU A 241 8.80 15.64 -6.25
C GLU A 241 7.60 16.15 -5.44
N ILE A 242 7.84 16.69 -4.25
CA ILE A 242 6.82 17.37 -3.42
C ILE A 242 7.32 18.77 -3.08
N THR A 243 7.64 19.03 -1.82
CA THR A 243 8.06 20.33 -1.30
C THR A 243 9.26 20.14 -0.39
N GLY A 244 10.14 21.16 -0.31
CA GLY A 244 11.29 21.12 0.60
C GLY A 244 12.31 20.02 0.27
N GLY A 245 12.46 19.66 -1.01
CA GLY A 245 13.36 18.58 -1.45
C GLY A 245 12.89 17.18 -1.03
N TRP A 246 11.61 17.03 -0.67
CA TRP A 246 10.98 15.75 -0.39
C TRP A 246 10.39 15.19 -1.69
N SER A 247 10.72 13.95 -1.99
CA SER A 247 10.25 13.20 -3.15
C SER A 247 9.87 11.79 -2.71
N VAL A 248 8.96 11.18 -3.46
CA VAL A 248 8.69 9.74 -3.40
C VAL A 248 9.08 9.10 -4.72
N SER A 249 9.48 7.84 -4.67
CA SER A 249 9.61 6.98 -5.83
C SER A 249 8.27 6.29 -6.10
N THR A 250 8.14 5.64 -7.25
CA THR A 250 7.06 4.66 -7.54
C THR A 250 7.63 3.41 -8.20
N VAL A 251 8.95 3.19 -8.06
CA VAL A 251 9.67 2.11 -8.73
C VAL A 251 9.25 0.78 -8.14
N ALA A 252 9.20 0.66 -6.80
CA ALA A 252 8.82 -0.58 -6.14
C ALA A 252 7.33 -0.88 -6.35
N THR A 253 6.45 0.11 -6.18
CA THR A 253 5.00 -0.01 -6.43
C THR A 253 4.68 -0.49 -7.84
N VAL A 254 5.44 -0.06 -8.85
CA VAL A 254 5.21 -0.48 -10.23
C VAL A 254 5.93 -1.81 -10.54
N ALA A 255 6.89 -2.24 -9.72
CA ALA A 255 7.68 -3.46 -9.94
C ALA A 255 7.19 -4.70 -9.17
N GLU A 256 6.34 -4.54 -8.14
CA GLU A 256 5.82 -5.63 -7.30
C GLU A 256 4.36 -6.01 -7.67
N PRO A 257 4.12 -6.84 -8.71
CA PRO A 257 2.77 -7.29 -9.06
C PRO A 257 2.17 -8.29 -8.05
N ASP A 258 2.99 -8.96 -7.24
CA ASP A 258 2.57 -10.04 -6.32
C ASP A 258 1.81 -9.54 -5.08
N ALA A 259 1.88 -8.25 -4.74
CA ALA A 259 1.23 -7.65 -3.56
C ALA A 259 -0.23 -7.22 -3.82
N GLY A 260 -0.91 -7.81 -4.80
CA GLY A 260 -2.30 -7.45 -5.15
C GLY A 260 -2.46 -6.08 -5.84
N HIS A 261 -1.36 -5.41 -6.17
CA HIS A 261 -1.34 -4.09 -6.81
C HIS A 261 -1.27 -4.24 -8.34
N GLU A 262 -2.40 -4.53 -8.97
CA GLU A 262 -2.53 -4.43 -10.41
C GLU A 262 -2.25 -2.99 -10.90
N PRO A 263 -1.97 -2.77 -12.20
CA PRO A 263 -1.67 -1.45 -12.78
C PRO A 263 -2.70 -0.34 -12.50
N LEU A 264 -3.88 -0.71 -12.01
CA LEU A 264 -4.98 0.19 -11.69
C LEU A 264 -5.21 0.37 -10.19
N GLY A 265 -4.45 -0.33 -9.34
CA GLY A 265 -4.49 -0.22 -7.89
C GLY A 265 -5.77 -0.77 -7.26
N ASP A 266 -6.06 -0.30 -6.06
CA ASP A 266 -7.21 -0.69 -5.26
C ASP A 266 -8.46 0.13 -5.61
N TRP A 267 -9.58 -0.57 -5.79
CA TRP A 267 -10.88 0.02 -6.10
C TRP A 267 -11.66 0.46 -4.85
N ARG A 268 -11.31 0.02 -3.63
CA ARG A 268 -12.00 0.46 -2.39
C ARG A 268 -12.02 1.97 -2.26
N ALA A 269 -11.13 2.66 -2.97
CA ALA A 269 -11.12 4.09 -3.08
C ALA A 269 -12.32 4.73 -3.82
N PHE A 270 -13.03 3.98 -4.66
CA PHE A 270 -14.23 4.48 -5.31
C PHE A 270 -15.39 4.76 -4.34
N ARG A 271 -15.42 4.13 -3.15
CA ARG A 271 -16.55 4.27 -2.22
C ARG A 271 -16.40 5.42 -1.22
N ASP A 272 -15.23 5.57 -0.57
CA ASP A 272 -15.06 6.55 0.53
C ASP A 272 -13.67 7.23 0.58
N PHE A 273 -12.81 7.02 -0.41
CA PHE A 273 -11.42 7.45 -0.26
C PHE A 273 -11.23 8.93 -0.45
N GLU A 274 -11.97 9.59 -1.33
CA GLU A 274 -11.82 11.05 -1.48
C GLU A 274 -12.15 11.80 -0.18
N ASP A 275 -13.05 11.27 0.65
CA ASP A 275 -13.38 11.83 1.97
C ASP A 275 -12.30 11.55 3.03
N LYS A 276 -11.46 10.52 2.82
CA LYS A 276 -10.40 10.08 3.74
C LYS A 276 -8.99 10.42 3.25
N ALA A 277 -8.86 11.01 2.07
CA ALA A 277 -7.59 11.31 1.43
C ALA A 277 -7.37 12.81 1.26
N ARG A 278 -6.19 13.26 1.66
CA ARG A 278 -5.69 14.61 1.45
C ARG A 278 -4.83 14.64 0.20
N VAL A 279 -5.15 15.49 -0.76
CA VAL A 279 -4.27 15.70 -1.92
C VAL A 279 -2.96 16.35 -1.46
N VAL A 280 -1.84 15.65 -1.70
CA VAL A 280 -0.49 16.13 -1.42
C VAL A 280 0.05 16.88 -2.63
N ARG A 281 -0.15 16.32 -3.83
CA ARG A 281 0.27 16.94 -5.09
C ARG A 281 -0.60 16.49 -6.26
N THR A 282 -0.99 17.44 -7.10
CA THR A 282 -1.64 17.16 -8.40
C THR A 282 -0.58 17.08 -9.49
N LEU A 283 -0.65 16.05 -10.33
CA LEU A 283 0.31 15.76 -11.42
C LEU A 283 -0.31 15.90 -12.81
N GLY A 284 -1.54 16.43 -12.90
CA GLY A 284 -2.40 16.36 -14.06
C GLY A 284 -3.56 15.42 -13.75
N ALA A 285 -3.74 14.41 -14.58
CA ALA A 285 -4.78 13.39 -14.38
C ALA A 285 -4.54 12.52 -13.11
N LEU A 286 -3.29 12.36 -12.67
CA LEU A 286 -2.94 11.66 -11.43
C LEU A 286 -2.78 12.63 -10.24
N ARG A 287 -3.01 12.10 -9.04
CA ARG A 287 -2.79 12.83 -7.77
C ARG A 287 -1.98 11.97 -6.81
N LEU A 288 -0.92 12.51 -6.23
CA LEU A 288 -0.35 11.94 -5.01
C LEU A 288 -1.21 12.39 -3.84
N VAL A 289 -1.65 11.43 -3.04
CA VAL A 289 -2.55 11.65 -1.90
C VAL A 289 -1.99 10.99 -0.65
N GLU A 290 -2.39 11.52 0.50
CA GLU A 290 -2.15 10.94 1.81
C GLU A 290 -3.49 10.50 2.39
N THR A 291 -3.63 9.25 2.79
CA THR A 291 -4.84 8.73 3.44
C THR A 291 -4.64 8.66 4.93
N VAL A 292 -5.74 8.74 5.67
CA VAL A 292 -5.71 8.60 7.13
C VAL A 292 -6.54 7.39 7.54
N SER A 293 -5.90 6.47 8.26
CA SER A 293 -6.54 5.30 8.85
C SER A 293 -6.48 5.40 10.37
N ARG A 294 -7.60 5.10 11.04
CA ARG A 294 -7.68 5.08 12.50
C ARG A 294 -7.21 3.71 12.98
N PHE A 295 -6.08 3.66 13.69
CA PHE A 295 -5.62 2.46 14.38
C PHE A 295 -5.38 2.77 15.87
N SER A 296 -5.19 1.70 16.65
CA SER A 296 -5.59 1.56 18.06
C SER A 296 -4.61 2.08 19.11
N VAL A 297 -3.68 2.99 18.79
CA VAL A 297 -2.85 3.63 19.82
C VAL A 297 -3.30 5.07 20.07
N GLU A 298 -3.78 5.34 21.29
CA GLU A 298 -4.21 6.67 21.70
C GLU A 298 -3.10 7.72 21.46
N GLY A 299 -3.47 8.85 20.85
CA GLY A 299 -2.52 9.92 20.51
C GLY A 299 -1.80 9.73 19.18
N PHE A 300 -2.08 8.66 18.43
CA PHE A 300 -1.52 8.41 17.10
C PHE A 300 -2.60 8.37 16.02
N THR A 301 -2.19 8.65 14.79
CA THR A 301 -2.97 8.44 13.57
C THR A 301 -2.07 7.76 12.56
N SER A 302 -2.56 6.78 11.81
CA SER A 302 -1.76 6.18 10.74
C SER A 302 -2.13 6.79 9.41
N HIS A 303 -1.12 6.95 8.59
CA HIS A 303 -1.19 7.58 7.28
C HIS A 303 -0.51 6.66 6.27
N SER A 304 -0.90 6.76 5.00
CA SER A 304 -0.13 6.19 3.91
C SER A 304 -0.17 7.10 2.69
N TYR A 305 0.79 6.90 1.78
CA TYR A 305 0.82 7.59 0.50
C TYR A 305 0.31 6.69 -0.62
N ALA A 306 -0.41 7.26 -1.56
CA ALA A 306 -0.88 6.56 -2.75
C ALA A 306 -0.92 7.48 -3.97
N VAL A 307 -0.86 6.91 -5.17
CA VAL A 307 -1.17 7.60 -6.43
C VAL A 307 -2.62 7.32 -6.78
N ALA A 308 -3.48 8.34 -6.71
CA ALA A 308 -4.86 8.23 -7.17
C ALA A 308 -4.95 8.46 -8.69
N THR A 309 -5.69 7.57 -9.35
CA THR A 309 -6.01 7.64 -10.78
C THR A 309 -7.08 8.71 -11.05
N PRO A 310 -7.31 9.07 -12.33
CA PRO A 310 -8.30 10.09 -12.69
C PRO A 310 -9.73 9.67 -12.37
N PHE A 311 -9.96 8.37 -12.22
CA PHE A 311 -11.27 7.77 -11.93
C PHE A 311 -11.38 7.25 -10.50
N GLY A 312 -10.42 7.55 -9.63
CA GLY A 312 -10.56 7.36 -8.18
C GLY A 312 -10.04 6.04 -7.62
N SER A 313 -9.52 5.12 -8.45
CA SER A 313 -8.71 4.01 -7.93
C SER A 313 -7.37 4.53 -7.41
N VAL A 314 -6.71 3.76 -6.54
CA VAL A 314 -5.50 4.22 -5.84
C VAL A 314 -4.42 3.17 -5.89
N LEU A 315 -3.19 3.57 -6.21
CA LEU A 315 -2.01 2.72 -6.12
C LEU A 315 -1.28 3.08 -4.82
N PRO A 316 -1.43 2.31 -3.71
CA PRO A 316 -0.62 2.51 -2.52
C PRO A 316 0.85 2.48 -2.87
N LEU A 317 1.61 3.44 -2.35
CA LEU A 317 3.07 3.40 -2.52
C LEU A 317 3.63 2.27 -1.66
N GLU A 318 4.66 1.58 -2.14
CA GLU A 318 5.38 0.60 -1.34
C GLU A 318 6.31 1.29 -0.34
N ALA A 319 6.65 0.61 0.75
CA ALA A 319 7.47 1.22 1.79
C ALA A 319 8.84 1.69 1.24
N GLN A 320 9.45 0.96 0.30
CA GLN A 320 10.74 1.36 -0.29
C GLN A 320 10.64 2.63 -1.16
N ASP A 321 9.43 2.99 -1.59
CA ASP A 321 9.19 4.17 -2.42
C ASP A 321 9.09 5.47 -1.61
N VAL A 322 9.04 5.39 -0.27
CA VAL A 322 8.94 6.55 0.62
C VAL A 322 10.20 6.70 1.47
N PRO A 323 10.78 7.91 1.61
CA PRO A 323 12.06 8.08 2.30
C PRO A 323 12.07 7.48 3.71
N GLY A 324 12.98 6.54 3.94
CA GLY A 324 13.14 5.77 5.18
C GLY A 324 12.10 4.69 5.42
N GLY A 325 11.35 4.28 4.40
CA GLY A 325 10.40 3.17 4.50
C GLY A 325 11.01 1.81 4.19
N ASP A 326 12.20 1.78 3.57
CA ASP A 326 13.09 0.62 3.59
C ASP A 326 14.00 0.72 4.84
N TYR A 327 13.70 -0.09 5.85
CA TYR A 327 14.47 -0.13 7.10
C TYR A 327 15.92 -0.59 6.85
N GLY A 328 16.10 -1.55 5.95
CA GLY A 328 17.40 -2.11 5.61
C GLY A 328 18.34 -1.11 4.93
N SER A 329 17.80 -0.06 4.33
CA SER A 329 18.56 1.03 3.70
C SER A 329 19.09 2.10 4.68
N ILE A 330 18.66 2.08 5.95
CA ILE A 330 19.02 3.10 6.93
C ILE A 330 20.46 2.89 7.42
N VAL A 331 21.28 3.94 7.33
CA VAL A 331 22.62 3.96 7.92
C VAL A 331 22.53 4.46 9.37
N TRP A 332 22.76 3.58 10.33
CA TRP A 332 22.69 3.90 11.76
C TRP A 332 23.99 4.53 12.28
N ASP A 333 23.86 5.58 13.10
CA ASP A 333 25.00 6.35 13.65
C ASP A 333 25.86 5.52 14.61
N ASP A 334 25.32 4.44 15.19
CA ASP A 334 26.06 3.51 16.05
C ASP A 334 26.86 2.46 15.26
N GLY A 335 26.76 2.45 13.94
CA GLY A 335 27.51 1.55 13.05
C GLY A 335 27.08 0.09 13.11
N VAL A 336 26.01 -0.23 13.86
CA VAL A 336 25.47 -1.58 13.92
C VAL A 336 24.58 -1.81 12.70
N ASP A 337 24.95 -2.82 11.91
CA ASP A 337 24.13 -3.29 10.80
C ASP A 337 22.86 -3.96 11.35
N ARG A 338 21.72 -3.44 10.90
CA ARG A 338 20.38 -3.94 11.27
C ARG A 338 19.58 -4.28 10.03
N SER A 339 20.22 -4.43 8.87
CA SER A 339 19.54 -4.88 7.68
C SER A 339 18.87 -6.23 7.95
N PRO A 340 17.62 -6.43 7.47
CA PRO A 340 16.94 -7.71 7.61
C PRO A 340 17.79 -8.85 7.03
N THR A 341 17.68 -10.05 7.60
CA THR A 341 18.40 -11.21 7.06
C THR A 341 17.70 -11.74 5.81
N ASP A 342 18.37 -12.60 5.03
CA ASP A 342 17.79 -13.15 3.80
C ASP A 342 16.44 -13.83 4.07
N GLY A 343 15.36 -13.24 3.54
CA GLY A 343 13.98 -13.72 3.70
C GLY A 343 13.14 -12.93 4.70
N ASP A 344 13.72 -11.99 5.45
CA ASP A 344 12.99 -11.04 6.28
C ASP A 344 12.50 -9.86 5.44
N ASP A 345 11.34 -9.31 5.79
CA ASP A 345 10.75 -8.15 5.11
C ASP A 345 11.55 -6.86 5.44
N PRO A 346 12.14 -6.15 4.45
CA PRO A 346 12.84 -4.89 4.68
C PRO A 346 11.93 -3.69 4.90
N ARG A 347 10.63 -3.83 4.65
CA ARG A 347 9.67 -2.72 4.67
C ARG A 347 9.42 -2.27 6.09
N SER A 348 9.23 -0.98 6.30
CA SER A 348 8.78 -0.43 7.57
C SER A 348 7.26 -0.41 7.65
N LEU A 349 6.71 -0.56 8.86
CA LEU A 349 5.27 -0.47 9.08
C LEU A 349 4.90 0.81 9.85
N ALA A 350 3.61 1.17 9.85
CA ALA A 350 3.11 2.21 10.73
C ALA A 350 3.27 1.79 12.19
N ALA A 351 3.90 2.64 13.00
CA ALA A 351 4.20 2.32 14.39
C ALA A 351 2.96 2.09 15.27
N ALA A 352 1.80 2.62 14.88
CA ALA A 352 0.54 2.51 15.60
C ALA A 352 -0.52 1.75 14.81
N GLY A 353 -0.15 0.98 13.78
CA GLY A 353 -1.08 0.25 12.91
C GLY A 353 -0.65 -1.19 12.65
N SER A 354 -1.60 -1.99 12.19
CA SER A 354 -1.43 -3.41 11.86
C SER A 354 -1.65 -3.65 10.36
N VAL A 355 -1.05 -2.81 9.51
CA VAL A 355 -1.10 -2.97 8.04
C VAL A 355 0.27 -3.46 7.58
N CYS A 356 0.27 -4.47 6.72
CA CYS A 356 1.45 -5.26 6.38
C CYS A 356 1.92 -5.03 4.94
N GLU A 357 1.24 -4.11 4.24
CA GLU A 357 1.49 -3.74 2.86
C GLU A 357 1.45 -2.22 2.71
N GLY A 358 2.24 -1.69 1.77
CA GLY A 358 2.30 -0.27 1.47
C GLY A 358 3.07 0.59 2.48
N ALA A 359 3.25 1.86 2.13
CA ALA A 359 4.05 2.84 2.83
C ALA A 359 3.27 3.50 3.97
N HIS A 360 3.03 2.75 5.04
CA HIS A 360 2.35 3.24 6.22
C HIS A 360 3.31 3.91 7.21
N PHE A 361 2.84 4.98 7.86
CA PHE A 361 3.55 5.64 8.95
C PHE A 361 2.55 6.22 9.95
N SER A 362 2.99 6.42 11.19
CA SER A 362 2.17 7.02 12.24
C SER A 362 2.59 8.46 12.50
N VAL A 363 1.63 9.30 12.87
CA VAL A 363 1.84 10.67 13.31
C VAL A 363 1.38 10.79 14.75
N GLU A 364 2.30 11.19 15.63
CA GLU A 364 2.05 11.49 17.04
C GLU A 364 1.43 12.89 17.18
N GLN A 365 0.32 13.01 17.90
CA GLN A 365 -0.40 14.29 18.09
C GLN A 365 0.35 15.27 19.02
N ALA A 366 0.92 14.78 20.12
CA ALA A 366 1.50 15.58 21.20
C ALA A 366 3.02 15.78 21.07
N HIS A 367 3.54 15.64 19.85
CA HIS A 367 4.97 15.56 19.52
C HIS A 367 5.91 16.44 20.37
N VAL A 368 6.82 15.81 21.15
CA VAL A 368 7.83 16.49 21.97
C VAL A 368 9.23 16.26 21.40
N ARG A 369 9.76 17.26 20.68
CA ARG A 369 11.07 17.15 20.00
C ARG A 369 12.25 16.76 20.90
N ALA A 370 12.22 17.15 22.18
CA ALA A 370 13.29 16.85 23.13
C ALA A 370 13.37 15.37 23.52
N ASP A 371 12.29 14.62 23.30
CA ASP A 371 12.19 13.19 23.61
C ASP A 371 12.78 12.29 22.51
N TRP A 372 13.43 12.91 21.52
CA TRP A 372 14.01 12.26 20.38
C TRP A 372 15.39 12.83 20.07
N ARG A 373 16.23 11.98 19.48
CA ARG A 373 17.60 12.31 19.07
C ARG A 373 17.89 11.74 17.70
N ARG A 374 18.91 12.27 17.03
CA ARG A 374 19.41 11.65 15.80
C ARG A 374 19.97 10.26 16.10
N GLY A 375 19.64 9.30 15.26
CA GLY A 375 20.11 7.93 15.34
C GLY A 375 20.64 7.34 14.04
N GLY A 376 20.41 8.00 12.91
CA GLY A 376 20.88 7.53 11.61
C GLY A 376 20.54 8.49 10.48
N THR A 377 20.65 7.98 9.25
CA THR A 377 20.37 8.71 8.02
C THR A 377 19.75 7.76 6.97
N THR A 378 18.71 8.20 6.26
CA THR A 378 18.12 7.43 5.15
C THR A 378 19.06 7.38 3.94
N ALA A 379 18.79 6.51 2.97
CA ALA A 379 19.56 6.42 1.73
C ALA A 379 19.62 7.76 0.96
N GLU A 380 18.58 8.59 1.06
CA GLU A 380 18.48 9.92 0.43
C GLU A 380 19.14 11.03 1.27
N GLY A 381 19.78 10.69 2.39
CA GLY A 381 20.48 11.65 3.24
C GLY A 381 19.61 12.35 4.29
N ARG A 382 18.39 11.86 4.57
CA ARG A 382 17.50 12.47 5.57
C ARG A 382 17.84 12.01 6.98
N PRO A 383 17.83 12.91 7.99
CA PRO A 383 18.06 12.50 9.37
C PRO A 383 16.97 11.52 9.83
N VAL A 384 17.41 10.40 10.41
CA VAL A 384 16.55 9.46 11.13
C VAL A 384 16.63 9.78 12.62
N LEU A 385 15.46 9.88 13.24
CA LEU A 385 15.27 10.23 14.63
C LEU A 385 14.81 9.00 15.40
N ILE A 386 15.33 8.82 16.60
CA ILE A 386 15.01 7.71 17.50
C ILE A 386 14.70 8.25 18.90
N PRO A 387 13.98 7.51 19.74
CA PRO A 387 13.74 7.92 21.12
C PRO A 387 15.06 8.21 21.87
N VAL A 388 14.99 9.11 22.85
CA VAL A 388 16.11 9.34 23.79
C VAL A 388 16.49 8.06 24.55
N GLU A 389 17.68 8.07 25.15
CA GLU A 389 18.11 6.99 26.04
C GLU A 389 17.11 6.80 27.20
N GLY A 390 16.74 5.55 27.49
CA GLY A 390 15.66 5.22 28.44
C GLY A 390 14.23 5.35 27.88
N GLY A 391 14.09 5.78 26.62
CA GLY A 391 12.81 5.85 25.91
C GLY A 391 11.92 7.03 26.31
N ASN A 392 10.84 7.20 25.57
CA ASN A 392 9.85 8.26 25.79
C ASN A 392 8.43 7.67 25.94
N ALA A 393 7.44 8.53 26.12
CA ALA A 393 6.05 8.08 26.27
C ALA A 393 5.57 7.31 25.03
N ALA A 394 5.90 7.79 23.83
CA ALA A 394 5.55 7.13 22.57
C ALA A 394 6.16 5.73 22.45
N SER A 395 7.46 5.57 22.69
CA SER A 395 8.14 4.27 22.57
C SER A 395 7.56 3.22 23.50
N ARG A 396 7.24 3.61 24.74
CA ARG A 396 6.61 2.71 25.72
C ARG A 396 5.19 2.34 25.35
N ALA A 397 4.39 3.33 24.92
CA ALA A 397 3.00 3.10 24.51
C ALA A 397 2.92 2.18 23.27
N LEU A 398 3.79 2.40 22.28
CA LEU A 398 3.79 1.61 21.04
C LEU A 398 4.29 0.18 21.29
N ARG A 399 5.37 -0.01 22.06
CA ARG A 399 5.84 -1.35 22.45
C ARG A 399 4.76 -2.12 23.21
N ALA A 400 4.20 -1.52 24.27
CA ALA A 400 3.16 -2.15 25.07
C ALA A 400 1.93 -2.50 24.21
N SER A 401 1.53 -1.60 23.30
CA SER A 401 0.41 -1.88 22.39
C SER A 401 0.69 -3.05 21.45
N HIS A 402 1.89 -3.16 20.89
CA HIS A 402 2.23 -4.31 20.04
C HIS A 402 2.33 -5.61 20.82
N GLU A 403 2.89 -5.58 22.02
CA GLU A 403 2.89 -6.72 22.93
C GLU A 403 1.45 -7.16 23.23
N ASP A 404 0.60 -6.25 23.73
CA ASP A 404 -0.79 -6.53 24.13
C ASP A 404 -1.66 -7.05 22.97
N ASN A 405 -1.40 -6.60 21.73
CA ASN A 405 -2.14 -7.01 20.53
C ASN A 405 -1.51 -8.22 19.81
N SER A 406 -0.42 -8.78 20.31
CA SER A 406 0.16 -10.01 19.78
C SER A 406 -0.69 -11.24 20.16
N PHE A 407 -0.46 -12.38 19.51
CA PHE A 407 -1.40 -13.05 18.62
C PHE A 407 -0.87 -14.36 18.01
N THR A 408 -0.84 -15.51 18.71
CA THR A 408 -0.39 -16.77 18.07
C THR A 408 -1.15 -18.02 18.51
N TYR A 409 -1.12 -19.08 17.71
CA TYR A 409 -1.68 -20.39 18.05
C TYR A 409 -0.62 -21.24 18.76
N SER A 410 -0.86 -21.60 20.02
CA SER A 410 0.01 -22.48 20.77
C SER A 410 -0.34 -23.94 20.47
N GLU A 411 0.58 -24.68 19.84
CA GLU A 411 0.41 -26.13 19.64
C GLU A 411 0.39 -26.91 20.97
N GLU A 412 1.11 -26.42 21.98
CA GLU A 412 1.17 -27.04 23.31
C GLU A 412 -0.16 -26.88 24.07
N ALA A 413 -0.72 -25.66 24.07
CA ALA A 413 -1.99 -25.38 24.73
C ALA A 413 -3.21 -25.79 23.87
N GLY A 414 -3.03 -25.96 22.56
CA GLY A 414 -4.10 -26.24 21.61
C GLY A 414 -5.07 -25.07 21.41
N GLU A 415 -4.67 -23.85 21.79
CA GLU A 415 -5.49 -22.64 21.78
C GLU A 415 -4.71 -21.40 21.35
N MET A 416 -5.43 -20.31 21.07
CA MET A 416 -4.84 -19.00 20.79
C MET A 416 -4.30 -18.39 22.09
N VAL A 417 -3.06 -17.93 22.07
CA VAL A 417 -2.43 -17.15 23.15
C VAL A 417 -2.26 -15.70 22.70
N TYR A 418 -2.24 -14.78 23.66
CA TYR A 418 -2.27 -13.33 23.42
C TYR A 418 -1.23 -12.63 24.29
N GLY A 419 -0.87 -11.40 23.94
CA GLY A 419 -0.05 -10.56 24.79
C GLY A 419 1.37 -11.10 24.99
N SER A 420 1.86 -11.01 26.22
CA SER A 420 3.16 -11.53 26.66
C SER A 420 3.35 -13.04 26.44
N ASP A 421 2.28 -13.81 26.24
CA ASP A 421 2.35 -15.26 26.06
C ASP A 421 2.67 -15.66 24.60
N THR A 422 2.94 -14.69 23.72
CA THR A 422 3.04 -14.88 22.25
C THR A 422 4.47 -14.91 21.71
N ASP A 423 5.47 -15.07 22.59
CA ASP A 423 6.89 -14.94 22.26
C ASP A 423 7.21 -13.60 21.56
N TYR A 424 6.57 -12.50 21.98
CA TYR A 424 6.84 -11.17 21.45
C TYR A 424 8.35 -10.83 21.63
N PRO A 425 9.09 -10.47 20.56
CA PRO A 425 10.55 -10.45 20.59
C PRO A 425 11.18 -9.33 21.44
N TYR A 426 10.38 -8.41 21.96
CA TYR A 426 10.85 -7.27 22.76
C TYR A 426 10.15 -7.22 24.13
N GLU A 427 10.54 -8.13 25.03
CA GLU A 427 10.02 -8.25 26.39
C GLU A 427 10.23 -6.97 27.22
N THR A 428 11.27 -6.20 26.90
CA THR A 428 11.60 -4.97 27.63
C THR A 428 11.71 -3.72 26.75
N ASP A 429 11.45 -2.55 27.35
CA ASP A 429 11.70 -1.26 26.70
C ASP A 429 13.16 -1.11 26.26
N ALA A 430 14.11 -1.68 27.00
CA ALA A 430 15.53 -1.60 26.69
C ALA A 430 15.87 -2.31 25.37
N GLU A 431 15.37 -3.54 25.19
CA GLU A 431 15.56 -4.33 23.96
C GLU A 431 14.94 -3.62 22.76
N PHE A 432 13.72 -3.10 22.91
CA PHE A 432 13.02 -2.33 21.87
C PHE A 432 13.82 -1.10 21.41
N LEU A 433 14.43 -0.38 22.36
CA LEU A 433 15.24 0.82 22.08
C LEU A 433 16.62 0.49 21.49
N GLU A 434 17.24 -0.61 21.94
CA GLU A 434 18.53 -1.10 21.44
C GLU A 434 18.43 -1.54 19.98
N ALA A 435 17.34 -2.23 19.63
CA ALA A 435 17.05 -2.68 18.28
C ALA A 435 16.67 -1.57 17.30
N ARG A 436 16.47 -0.33 17.78
CA ARG A 436 15.93 0.78 16.98
C ARG A 436 14.59 0.40 16.35
N ALA A 437 13.76 -0.29 17.13
CA ALA A 437 12.46 -0.77 16.67
C ALA A 437 11.55 0.38 16.23
N LEU A 438 11.53 1.48 17.00
CA LEU A 438 10.83 2.70 16.66
C LEU A 438 11.80 3.80 16.18
N TYR A 439 11.44 4.42 15.06
CA TYR A 439 12.16 5.56 14.53
C TYR A 439 11.22 6.52 13.80
N ALA A 440 11.73 7.69 13.44
CA ALA A 440 10.97 8.72 12.73
C ALA A 440 11.80 9.41 11.66
N VAL A 441 11.12 9.83 10.58
CA VAL A 441 11.66 10.68 9.52
C VAL A 441 10.78 11.92 9.39
N ALA A 442 11.38 13.09 9.12
CA ALA A 442 10.60 14.29 8.86
C ALA A 442 9.90 14.21 7.48
N GLY A 443 8.58 14.34 7.51
CA GLY A 443 7.72 14.38 6.33
C GLY A 443 7.75 15.73 5.58
N PRO A 444 7.07 15.82 4.43
CA PRO A 444 7.11 16.99 3.55
C PRO A 444 6.46 18.25 4.16
N ASP A 445 5.61 18.09 5.17
CA ASP A 445 4.93 19.15 5.92
C ASP A 445 5.57 19.42 7.30
N GLY A 446 6.70 18.77 7.58
CA GLY A 446 7.42 18.88 8.86
C GLY A 446 6.87 17.99 9.98
N ARG A 447 5.75 17.28 9.79
CA ARG A 447 5.31 16.24 10.73
C ARG A 447 6.29 15.09 10.73
N TRP A 448 6.45 14.43 11.87
CA TRP A 448 7.31 13.26 11.96
C TRP A 448 6.52 12.01 11.61
N GLN A 449 7.07 11.24 10.67
CA GLN A 449 6.53 9.98 10.20
C GLN A 449 7.19 8.87 11.02
N LEU A 450 6.48 8.40 12.05
CA LEU A 450 6.94 7.35 12.94
C LEU A 450 6.71 5.99 12.28
N ARG A 451 7.71 5.13 12.38
CA ARG A 451 7.73 3.81 11.77
C ARG A 451 8.30 2.80 12.72
N ILE A 452 7.90 1.56 12.49
CA ILE A 452 8.36 0.42 13.26
C ILE A 452 8.95 -0.64 12.35
N ARG A 453 9.92 -1.39 12.85
CA ARG A 453 10.42 -2.61 12.19
C ARG A 453 9.31 -3.66 12.12
N PRO A 454 9.25 -4.49 11.06
CA PRO A 454 8.27 -5.57 10.95
C PRO A 454 8.30 -6.52 12.14
N ASP A 455 9.50 -6.96 12.54
CA ASP A 455 9.69 -7.88 13.68
C ASP A 455 9.28 -7.29 15.02
N ALA A 456 9.09 -5.97 15.12
CA ALA A 456 8.62 -5.28 16.32
C ALA A 456 7.11 -5.00 16.33
N THR A 457 6.41 -5.32 15.24
CA THR A 457 4.95 -5.28 15.24
C THR A 457 4.36 -6.44 16.01
N SER A 458 3.07 -6.33 16.32
CA SER A 458 2.33 -7.38 17.00
C SER A 458 2.47 -8.68 16.21
N VAL A 459 2.77 -9.78 16.88
CA VAL A 459 2.77 -11.10 16.26
C VAL A 459 1.34 -11.38 15.84
N VAL A 460 1.02 -11.16 14.57
CA VAL A 460 -0.24 -11.54 13.95
C VAL A 460 0.14 -12.55 12.88
N TYR A 461 -0.50 -13.71 12.89
CA TYR A 461 -0.22 -14.83 11.99
C TYR A 461 -0.25 -14.48 10.49
N GLU A 462 -0.80 -13.32 10.14
CA GLU A 462 -1.10 -12.90 8.77
C GLU A 462 -0.02 -12.01 8.13
N CYS A 463 1.01 -11.58 8.89
CA CYS A 463 2.00 -10.61 8.40
C CYS A 463 3.45 -11.12 8.39
N SER A 464 3.67 -12.42 8.54
CA SER A 464 5.00 -13.03 8.74
C SER A 464 5.27 -14.27 7.89
#